data_AF-A0A7C1EUZ2-F1
#
_entry.id   AF-A0A7C1EUZ2-F1
#
_cell.length_a   1.000
_cell.length_b   1.000
_cell.length_c   1.000
_cell.angle_alpha   90.00
_cell.angle_beta   90.00
_cell.angle_gamma   90.00
#
_symmetry.space_group_name_H-M   'P 1'
#
loop_
_entity.id
_entity.type
_entity.pdbx_description
1 polymer ?
#
loop_
_entity_poly.entity_id
_entity_poly.type
_entity_poly.pdbx_seq_one_letter_code
_entity_poly.pdbx_strand_id
1 'polypeptide(L)'
;MHFGGVRPDQSNLYAQMNQEAYDAIKDAWEATKLIRSLFPSTNYPENSVTEYESPGWYKSEGTGGKVTFFKPVKGLTRNKIGKFVNESFIIYMMSILEEFRIVSRKNPIDLSRKGGKHVQLVLRYRNHFAHGDWNYNQKRRDHRKTRKMLEKLLPKAAKMGPGFLTSIDSVLKPLAKGVLGYIKAST
;
A
#
# COMPACT_ATOMS: atom_id res chain seq x y z
N MET A 1 -4.42 -48.77 22.77
CA MET A 1 -5.37 -47.64 22.71
C MET A 1 -4.76 -46.56 21.83
N HIS A 2 -5.25 -46.41 20.60
CA HIS A 2 -4.86 -45.32 19.71
C HIS A 2 -5.80 -44.14 19.99
N PHE A 3 -5.27 -43.08 20.59
CA PHE A 3 -6.02 -41.83 20.71
C PHE A 3 -6.07 -41.16 19.34
N GLY A 4 -7.19 -41.34 18.64
CA GLY A 4 -7.54 -40.58 17.45
C GLY A 4 -7.79 -39.13 17.82
N GLY A 5 -6.72 -38.33 17.89
CA GLY A 5 -6.84 -36.88 18.04
C GLY A 5 -7.58 -36.31 16.84
N VAL A 6 -8.76 -35.74 17.09
CA VAL A 6 -9.51 -34.95 16.12
C VAL A 6 -8.61 -33.80 15.69
N ARG A 7 -8.08 -33.85 14.47
CA ARG A 7 -7.32 -32.72 13.92
C ARG A 7 -8.28 -31.54 13.81
N PRO A 8 -7.94 -30.36 14.36
CA PRO A 8 -8.77 -29.18 14.21
C PRO A 8 -9.03 -28.95 12.72
N ASP A 9 -10.27 -28.59 12.40
CA ASP A 9 -10.71 -28.33 11.03
C ASP A 9 -9.87 -27.20 10.44
N GLN A 10 -8.93 -27.57 9.57
CA GLN A 10 -8.00 -26.62 8.95
C GLN A 10 -8.73 -25.58 8.11
N SER A 11 -9.96 -25.88 7.64
CA SER A 11 -10.75 -24.93 6.85
C SER A 11 -11.15 -23.70 7.66
N ASN A 12 -11.52 -23.89 8.94
CA ASN A 12 -11.90 -22.80 9.84
C ASN A 12 -10.69 -21.91 10.18
N LEU A 13 -9.51 -22.53 10.36
CA LEU A 13 -8.26 -21.79 10.62
C LEU A 13 -7.86 -20.90 9.43
N TYR A 14 -7.93 -21.40 8.19
CA TYR A 14 -7.61 -20.59 7.01
C TYR A 14 -8.60 -19.46 6.78
N ALA A 15 -9.90 -19.70 7.00
CA ALA A 15 -10.92 -18.66 6.91
C ALA A 15 -10.68 -17.54 7.93
N GLN A 16 -10.35 -17.89 9.16
CA GLN A 16 -10.00 -16.93 10.21
C GLN A 16 -8.75 -16.12 9.84
N MET A 17 -7.66 -16.77 9.42
CA MET A 17 -6.42 -16.08 9.02
C MET A 17 -6.63 -15.13 7.84
N ASN A 18 -7.45 -15.52 6.85
CA ASN A 18 -7.78 -14.65 5.72
C ASN A 18 -8.58 -13.43 6.17
N GLN A 19 -9.52 -13.60 7.12
CA GLN A 19 -10.29 -12.49 7.67
C GLN A 19 -9.40 -11.53 8.48
N GLU A 20 -8.54 -12.06 9.35
CA GLU A 20 -7.59 -11.26 10.12
C GLU A 20 -6.62 -10.46 9.21
N ALA A 21 -6.11 -11.08 8.14
CA ALA A 21 -5.30 -10.37 7.15
C ALA A 21 -6.10 -9.27 6.41
N TYR A 22 -7.35 -9.56 6.08
CA TYR A 22 -8.24 -8.61 5.41
C TYR A 22 -8.47 -7.36 6.28
N ASP A 23 -8.74 -7.57 7.57
CA ASP A 23 -8.97 -6.49 8.52
C ASP A 23 -7.68 -5.72 8.82
N ALA A 24 -6.53 -6.41 8.96
CA ALA A 24 -5.24 -5.75 9.13
C ALA A 24 -4.88 -4.82 7.96
N ILE A 25 -5.19 -5.20 6.70
CA ILE A 25 -4.99 -4.33 5.54
C ILE A 25 -5.90 -3.10 5.60
N LYS A 26 -7.16 -3.26 6.05
CA LYS A 26 -8.09 -2.15 6.20
C LYS A 26 -7.63 -1.18 7.29
N ASP A 27 -7.19 -1.67 8.43
CA ASP A 27 -6.72 -0.84 9.53
C ASP A 27 -5.45 -0.08 9.12
N ALA A 28 -4.52 -0.75 8.46
CA ALA A 28 -3.33 -0.11 7.89
C ALA A 28 -3.70 0.97 6.86
N TRP A 29 -4.76 0.76 6.06
CA TRP A 29 -5.25 1.75 5.11
C TRP A 29 -5.85 2.97 5.81
N GLU A 30 -6.68 2.77 6.84
CA GLU A 30 -7.26 3.88 7.61
C GLU A 30 -6.17 4.71 8.32
N ALA A 31 -5.20 4.05 8.95
CA ALA A 31 -4.05 4.71 9.56
C ALA A 31 -3.23 5.48 8.51
N THR A 32 -2.99 4.89 7.34
CA THR A 32 -2.28 5.55 6.23
C THR A 32 -3.03 6.79 5.78
N LYS A 33 -4.35 6.71 5.54
CA LYS A 33 -5.17 7.87 5.15
C LYS A 33 -5.13 8.97 6.18
N LEU A 34 -5.23 8.64 7.46
CA LEU A 34 -5.18 9.61 8.56
C LEU A 34 -3.82 10.32 8.58
N ILE A 35 -2.70 9.58 8.61
CA ILE A 35 -1.37 10.20 8.62
C ILE A 35 -1.15 11.02 7.34
N ARG A 36 -1.66 10.56 6.19
CA ARG A 36 -1.54 11.30 4.93
C ARG A 36 -2.40 12.56 4.91
N SER A 37 -3.56 12.57 5.55
CA SER A 37 -4.37 13.77 5.73
C SER A 37 -3.68 14.82 6.59
N LEU A 38 -2.79 14.37 7.50
CA LEU A 38 -1.90 15.19 8.34
C LEU A 38 -0.64 15.73 7.62
N PHE A 39 -0.27 15.17 6.46
CA PHE A 39 0.91 15.59 5.72
C PHE A 39 0.70 15.65 4.19
N PRO A 40 -0.38 16.26 3.66
CA PRO A 40 -0.73 16.16 2.24
C PRO A 40 0.38 16.68 1.33
N SER A 41 0.47 16.08 0.13
CA SER A 41 1.43 16.53 -0.87
C SER A 41 1.09 17.94 -1.35
N THR A 42 2.13 18.73 -1.63
CA THR A 42 2.02 20.17 -1.85
C THR A 42 3.00 20.62 -2.93
N ASN A 43 2.53 21.49 -3.82
CA ASN A 43 3.36 22.06 -4.89
C ASN A 43 4.07 23.35 -4.47
N TYR A 44 3.97 23.73 -3.19
CA TYR A 44 4.64 24.91 -2.64
C TYR A 44 5.88 24.47 -1.86
N PRO A 45 7.07 24.39 -2.50
CA PRO A 45 8.28 23.91 -1.85
C PRO A 45 8.84 24.89 -0.80
N GLU A 46 8.57 26.19 -0.95
CA GLU A 46 9.31 27.24 -0.22
C GLU A 46 8.56 27.82 0.98
N ASN A 47 7.24 27.80 0.97
CA ASN A 47 6.46 28.41 2.05
C ASN A 47 6.44 27.48 3.27
N SER A 48 6.97 27.99 4.38
CA SER A 48 6.79 27.36 5.68
C SER A 48 5.37 27.61 6.15
N VAL A 49 4.64 26.55 6.50
CA VAL A 49 3.26 26.65 6.96
C VAL A 49 3.21 26.32 8.45
N THR A 50 2.49 27.15 9.21
CA THR A 50 2.13 26.90 10.61
C THR A 50 0.75 26.27 10.71
N GLU A 51 -0.06 26.40 9.67
CA GLU A 51 -1.39 25.81 9.61
C GLU A 51 -1.68 25.34 8.17
N TYR A 52 -2.43 24.25 8.04
CA TYR A 52 -3.10 23.95 6.78
C TYR A 52 -4.37 23.14 7.02
N GLU A 53 -5.21 23.10 6.00
CA GLU A 53 -6.42 22.28 5.96
C GLU A 53 -6.25 21.10 4.98
N SER A 54 -6.66 19.89 5.38
CA SER A 54 -6.56 18.71 4.53
C SER A 54 -7.29 18.91 3.18
N PRO A 55 -6.71 18.45 2.06
CA PRO A 55 -7.37 18.53 0.75
C PRO A 55 -8.74 17.85 0.72
N GLY A 56 -9.60 18.31 -0.19
CA GLY A 56 -10.99 17.85 -0.32
C GLY A 56 -11.16 16.33 -0.40
N TRP A 57 -10.23 15.62 -1.06
CA TRP A 57 -10.25 14.15 -1.12
C TRP A 57 -10.23 13.50 0.27
N TYR A 58 -9.38 13.97 1.19
CA TYR A 58 -9.32 13.41 2.55
C TYR A 58 -10.59 13.73 3.35
N LYS A 59 -11.15 14.93 3.17
CA LYS A 59 -12.44 15.31 3.77
C LYS A 59 -13.56 14.38 3.29
N SER A 60 -13.63 14.10 1.99
CA SER A 60 -14.62 13.17 1.41
C SER A 60 -14.44 11.71 1.87
N GLU A 61 -13.23 11.33 2.30
CA GLU A 61 -12.92 10.00 2.83
C GLU A 61 -13.03 9.92 4.36
N GLY A 62 -13.54 10.98 5.01
CA GLY A 62 -13.83 11.02 6.45
C GLY A 62 -12.61 11.25 7.36
N THR A 63 -11.45 11.62 6.81
CA THR A 63 -10.19 11.77 7.57
C THR A 63 -9.58 13.17 7.50
N GLY A 64 -10.28 14.14 6.90
CA GLY A 64 -9.79 15.51 6.75
C GLY A 64 -9.92 16.35 8.03
N GLY A 65 -9.01 17.32 8.19
CA GLY A 65 -9.06 18.26 9.31
C GLY A 65 -8.14 19.46 9.12
N LYS A 66 -8.08 20.32 10.13
CA LYS A 66 -7.14 21.45 10.23
C LYS A 66 -5.99 21.03 11.13
N VAL A 67 -4.76 21.22 10.65
CA VAL A 67 -3.54 20.87 11.38
C VAL A 67 -2.74 22.13 11.64
N THR A 68 -2.40 22.33 12.90
CA THR A 68 -1.57 23.44 13.36
C THR A 68 -0.22 22.87 13.84
N PHE A 69 0.87 23.44 13.34
CA PHE A 69 2.23 23.10 13.73
C PHE A 69 2.75 24.15 14.71
N PHE A 70 3.36 23.70 15.81
CA PHE A 70 4.03 24.58 16.78
C PHE A 70 5.23 25.34 16.19
N LYS A 71 5.83 24.81 15.12
CA LYS A 71 6.90 25.45 14.35
C LYS A 71 6.59 25.37 12.86
N PRO A 72 6.96 26.37 12.05
CA PRO A 72 6.72 26.32 10.61
C PRO A 72 7.38 25.10 9.97
N VAL A 73 6.63 24.35 9.16
CA VAL A 73 7.13 23.17 8.43
C VAL A 73 7.25 23.51 6.95
N LYS A 74 8.41 23.24 6.34
CA LYS A 74 8.64 23.44 4.91
C LYS A 74 7.85 22.42 4.07
N GLY A 75 7.32 22.85 2.93
CA GLY A 75 6.57 21.99 2.01
C GLY A 75 7.35 20.75 1.54
N LEU A 76 8.67 20.88 1.31
CA LEU A 76 9.53 19.75 0.95
C LEU A 76 9.58 18.67 2.05
N THR A 77 9.65 19.05 3.32
CA THR A 77 9.65 18.11 4.44
C THR A 77 8.31 17.38 4.53
N ARG A 78 7.20 18.11 4.37
CA ARG A 78 5.86 17.52 4.32
C ARG A 78 5.71 16.49 3.19
N ASN A 79 6.21 16.82 1.99
CA ASN A 79 6.21 15.90 0.85
C ASN A 79 7.04 14.64 1.11
N LYS A 80 8.21 14.77 1.76
CA LYS A 80 9.05 13.63 2.13
C LYS A 80 8.35 12.71 3.14
N ILE A 81 7.72 13.27 4.18
CA ILE A 81 6.91 12.50 5.14
C ILE A 81 5.77 11.79 4.43
N GLY A 82 5.02 12.50 3.58
CA GLY A 82 3.93 11.90 2.81
C GLY A 82 4.38 10.76 1.90
N LYS A 83 5.53 10.91 1.24
CA LYS A 83 6.15 9.86 0.42
C LYS A 83 6.54 8.65 1.27
N PHE A 84 7.20 8.88 2.40
CA PHE A 84 7.59 7.80 3.33
C PHE A 84 6.37 7.00 3.78
N VAL A 85 5.29 7.67 4.21
CA VAL A 85 4.05 6.99 4.65
C VAL A 85 3.45 6.14 3.52
N ASN A 86 3.42 6.66 2.29
CA ASN A 86 2.93 5.93 1.12
C ASN A 86 3.77 4.66 0.84
N GLU A 87 5.09 4.76 0.93
CA GLU A 87 6.03 3.65 0.70
C GLU A 87 5.94 2.61 1.83
N SER A 88 5.85 3.06 3.08
CA SER A 88 5.63 2.20 4.24
C SER A 88 4.34 1.39 4.11
N PHE A 89 3.24 2.00 3.65
CA PHE A 89 1.99 1.27 3.46
C PHE A 89 2.13 0.11 2.47
N ILE A 90 2.87 0.29 1.38
CA ILE A 90 3.16 -0.78 0.41
C ILE A 90 3.96 -1.91 1.06
N ILE A 91 4.95 -1.57 1.88
CA ILE A 91 5.74 -2.57 2.62
C ILE A 91 4.83 -3.34 3.59
N TYR A 92 4.01 -2.62 4.37
CA TYR A 92 3.08 -3.22 5.33
C TYR A 92 2.07 -4.17 4.66
N MET A 93 1.52 -3.80 3.49
CA MET A 93 0.61 -4.69 2.77
C MET A 93 1.27 -6.04 2.46
N MET A 94 2.53 -6.05 2.02
CA MET A 94 3.23 -7.31 1.74
C MET A 94 3.54 -8.08 3.03
N SER A 95 3.97 -7.38 4.09
CA SER A 95 4.27 -8.00 5.38
C SER A 95 3.04 -8.68 5.99
N ILE A 96 1.85 -8.07 5.90
CA ILE A 96 0.60 -8.67 6.36
C ILE A 96 0.30 -9.97 5.58
N LEU A 97 0.43 -9.96 4.25
CA LEU A 97 0.22 -11.16 3.43
C LEU A 97 1.21 -12.29 3.77
N GLU A 98 2.46 -11.94 4.12
CA GLU A 98 3.49 -12.89 4.54
C GLU A 98 3.20 -13.47 5.93
N GLU A 99 2.84 -12.62 6.89
CA GLU A 99 2.53 -13.00 8.28
C GLU A 99 1.36 -14.00 8.35
N PHE A 100 0.27 -13.68 7.66
CA PHE A 100 -0.91 -14.55 7.58
C PHE A 100 -0.78 -15.67 6.53
N ARG A 101 0.42 -15.95 6.01
CA ARG A 101 0.73 -17.06 5.09
C ARG A 101 -0.08 -17.11 3.79
N ILE A 102 -0.76 -16.01 3.43
CA ILE A 102 -1.50 -15.85 2.16
C ILE A 102 -0.52 -15.82 0.98
N VAL A 103 0.66 -15.23 1.19
CA VAL A 103 1.79 -15.33 0.27
C VAL A 103 3.02 -15.78 1.05
N SER A 104 3.69 -16.82 0.59
CA SER A 104 4.95 -17.29 1.19
C SER A 104 5.81 -17.99 0.14
N ARG A 105 7.01 -18.45 0.52
CA ARG A 105 7.82 -19.32 -0.36
C ARG A 105 7.08 -20.60 -0.76
N LYS A 106 6.22 -21.13 0.12
CA LYS A 106 5.44 -22.35 -0.13
C LYS A 106 4.13 -22.05 -0.88
N ASN A 107 3.56 -20.86 -0.69
CA ASN A 107 2.38 -20.36 -1.38
C ASN A 107 2.74 -19.13 -2.23
N PRO A 108 3.30 -19.32 -3.43
CA PRO A 108 3.64 -18.19 -4.30
C PRO A 108 2.37 -17.45 -4.77
N ILE A 109 2.54 -16.20 -5.21
CA ILE A 109 1.43 -15.38 -5.70
C ILE A 109 0.81 -16.04 -6.96
N ASP A 110 -0.48 -16.36 -6.87
CA ASP A 110 -1.25 -16.85 -8.01
C ASP A 110 -1.74 -15.66 -8.85
N LEU A 111 -1.10 -15.44 -10.01
CA LEU A 111 -1.43 -14.32 -10.90
C LEU A 111 -2.78 -14.47 -11.62
N SER A 112 -3.38 -15.67 -11.60
CA SER A 112 -4.69 -15.93 -12.21
C SER A 112 -5.84 -15.50 -11.30
N ARG A 113 -5.63 -15.52 -9.98
CA ARG A 113 -6.63 -15.08 -9.01
C ARG A 113 -6.94 -13.59 -9.12
N LYS A 114 -8.18 -13.24 -8.79
CA LYS A 114 -8.60 -11.84 -8.64
C LYS A 114 -7.64 -11.13 -7.69
N GLY A 115 -7.08 -10.00 -8.12
CA GLY A 115 -6.11 -9.25 -7.31
C GLY A 115 -4.66 -9.76 -7.36
N GLY A 116 -4.37 -10.93 -7.94
CA GLY A 116 -3.01 -11.51 -7.93
C GLY A 116 -1.96 -10.62 -8.59
N LYS A 117 -2.33 -9.96 -9.70
CA LYS A 117 -1.46 -8.96 -10.35
C LYS A 117 -1.22 -7.71 -9.48
N HIS A 118 -2.16 -7.32 -8.63
CA HIS A 118 -1.99 -6.20 -7.70
C HIS A 118 -1.01 -6.58 -6.59
N VAL A 119 -1.15 -7.78 -6.00
CA VAL A 119 -0.21 -8.32 -5.02
C VAL A 119 1.20 -8.42 -5.61
N GLN A 120 1.32 -8.87 -6.86
CA GLN A 120 2.61 -8.92 -7.56
C GLN A 120 3.23 -7.54 -7.78
N LEU A 121 2.41 -6.51 -8.04
CA LEU A 121 2.89 -5.13 -8.14
C LEU A 121 3.33 -4.60 -6.76
N VAL A 122 2.59 -4.89 -5.70
CA VAL A 122 2.96 -4.56 -4.31
C VAL A 122 4.30 -5.21 -3.94
N LEU A 123 4.49 -6.51 -4.18
CA LEU A 123 5.76 -7.19 -3.95
C LEU A 123 6.92 -6.51 -4.70
N ARG A 124 6.70 -6.16 -5.97
CA ARG A 124 7.71 -5.46 -6.77
C ARG A 124 8.07 -4.10 -6.17
N TYR A 125 7.09 -3.32 -5.74
CA TYR A 125 7.36 -2.04 -5.07
C TYR A 125 8.05 -2.23 -3.73
N ARG A 126 7.61 -3.17 -2.89
CA ARG A 126 8.24 -3.50 -1.61
C ARG A 126 9.71 -3.84 -1.80
N ASN A 127 10.07 -4.62 -2.82
CA ASN A 127 11.48 -4.94 -3.10
C ASN A 127 12.28 -3.69 -3.47
N HIS A 128 11.73 -2.77 -4.28
CA HIS A 128 12.43 -1.53 -4.62
C HIS A 128 12.60 -0.62 -3.39
N PHE A 129 11.56 -0.45 -2.59
CA PHE A 129 11.58 0.42 -1.42
C PHE A 129 12.44 -0.15 -0.28
N ALA A 130 12.30 -1.43 0.06
CA ALA A 130 13.08 -2.05 1.14
C ALA A 130 14.59 -2.10 0.86
N HIS A 131 15.01 -2.11 -0.41
CA HIS A 131 16.43 -2.16 -0.81
C HIS A 131 17.02 -0.81 -1.19
N GLY A 132 16.33 0.29 -0.92
CA GLY A 132 16.87 1.63 -1.17
C GLY A 132 16.76 2.12 -2.62
N ASP A 133 16.13 1.35 -3.50
CA ASP A 133 15.90 1.68 -4.92
C ASP A 133 14.66 2.57 -5.09
N TRP A 134 14.58 3.66 -4.31
CA TRP A 134 13.44 4.57 -4.27
C TRP A 134 13.19 5.32 -5.58
N ASN A 135 14.25 5.47 -6.39
CA ASN A 135 14.22 6.22 -7.63
C ASN A 135 14.13 5.28 -8.82
N TYR A 136 13.21 5.58 -9.73
CA TYR A 136 13.08 4.81 -10.95
C TYR A 136 14.30 4.99 -11.86
N ASN A 137 14.89 3.88 -12.31
CA ASN A 137 15.95 3.87 -13.28
C ASN A 137 15.51 3.12 -14.55
N GLN A 138 15.30 3.86 -15.65
CA GLN A 138 14.88 3.28 -16.93
C GLN A 138 15.88 2.29 -17.52
N LYS A 139 17.17 2.35 -17.15
CA LYS A 139 18.20 1.40 -17.61
C LYS A 139 18.06 0.03 -16.94
N ARG A 140 17.44 -0.03 -15.75
CA ARG A 140 17.21 -1.26 -14.98
C ARG A 140 15.98 -2.04 -15.46
N ARG A 141 16.19 -3.31 -15.85
CA ARG A 141 15.15 -4.17 -16.45
C ARG A 141 13.98 -4.43 -15.49
N ASP A 142 14.27 -4.67 -14.23
CA ASP A 142 13.33 -4.84 -13.13
C ASP A 142 12.48 -3.59 -12.89
N HIS A 143 13.08 -2.39 -12.90
CA HIS A 143 12.34 -1.13 -12.80
C HIS A 143 11.35 -0.98 -13.97
N ARG A 144 11.80 -1.22 -15.21
CA ARG A 144 10.93 -1.20 -16.39
C ARG A 144 9.78 -2.21 -16.29
N LYS A 145 10.03 -3.42 -15.78
CA LYS A 145 9.00 -4.45 -15.57
C LYS A 145 7.95 -3.99 -14.56
N THR A 146 8.37 -3.43 -13.43
CA THR A 146 7.45 -2.87 -12.42
C THR A 146 6.62 -1.74 -13.01
N ARG A 147 7.24 -0.84 -13.77
CA ARG A 147 6.55 0.27 -14.42
C ARG A 147 5.51 -0.19 -15.44
N LYS A 148 5.84 -1.14 -16.31
CA LYS A 148 4.89 -1.73 -17.27
C LYS A 148 3.68 -2.38 -16.56
N MET A 149 3.91 -2.98 -15.39
CA MET A 149 2.83 -3.57 -14.60
C MET A 149 1.90 -2.51 -14.01
N LEU A 150 2.46 -1.40 -13.50
CA LEU A 150 1.68 -0.22 -13.10
C LEU A 150 0.84 0.31 -14.27
N GLU A 151 1.44 0.51 -15.44
CA GLU A 151 0.76 1.00 -16.64
C GLU A 151 -0.43 0.11 -17.04
N LYS A 152 -0.25 -1.21 -16.96
CA LYS A 152 -1.30 -2.17 -17.29
C LYS A 152 -2.44 -2.18 -16.27
N LEU A 153 -2.13 -2.10 -14.98
CA LEU A 153 -3.12 -2.22 -13.90
C LEU A 153 -3.81 -0.88 -13.61
N LEU A 154 -3.07 0.21 -13.64
CA LEU A 154 -3.48 1.54 -13.21
C LEU A 154 -3.08 2.58 -14.27
N PRO A 155 -3.65 2.51 -15.49
CA PRO A 155 -3.24 3.35 -16.62
C PRO A 155 -3.42 4.85 -16.36
N LYS A 156 -4.47 5.23 -15.60
CA LYS A 156 -4.70 6.63 -15.22
C LYS A 156 -3.57 7.16 -14.33
N ALA A 157 -3.15 6.37 -13.34
CA ALA A 157 -2.05 6.75 -12.46
C ALA A 157 -0.74 6.85 -13.22
N ALA A 158 -0.44 5.90 -14.10
CA ALA A 158 0.78 5.91 -14.90
C ALA A 158 0.93 7.18 -15.74
N LYS A 159 -0.15 7.78 -16.24
CA LYS A 159 -0.11 9.05 -16.98
C LYS A 159 0.32 10.26 -16.14
N MET A 160 0.27 10.18 -14.81
CA MET A 160 0.62 11.29 -13.91
C MET A 160 2.12 11.56 -13.83
N GLY A 161 2.96 10.62 -14.28
CA GLY A 161 4.41 10.83 -14.31
C GLY A 161 5.22 9.57 -14.48
N PRO A 162 6.54 9.70 -14.70
CA PRO A 162 7.45 8.57 -14.77
C PRO A 162 7.66 7.92 -13.40
N GLY A 163 8.14 6.68 -13.43
CA GLY A 163 8.70 6.01 -12.27
C GLY A 163 7.72 5.30 -11.32
N PHE A 164 8.17 5.16 -10.07
CA PHE A 164 7.45 4.45 -9.00
C PHE A 164 6.45 5.40 -8.33
N LEU A 165 5.28 5.53 -8.95
CA LEU A 165 4.21 6.37 -8.44
C LEU A 165 3.55 5.70 -7.22
N THR A 166 3.30 6.49 -6.19
CA THR A 166 2.68 6.04 -4.93
C THR A 166 1.56 6.98 -4.48
N SER A 167 0.93 7.70 -5.40
CA SER A 167 -0.21 8.59 -5.11
C SER A 167 -1.32 7.83 -4.38
N ILE A 168 -1.89 8.46 -3.36
CA ILE A 168 -2.79 7.80 -2.42
C ILE A 168 -4.09 7.32 -3.07
N ASP A 169 -4.67 8.14 -3.93
CA ASP A 169 -5.96 7.97 -4.56
C ASP A 169 -5.87 7.14 -5.85
N SER A 170 -4.83 7.37 -6.65
CA SER A 170 -4.68 6.74 -7.96
C SER A 170 -3.79 5.50 -7.98
N VAL A 171 -2.94 5.30 -6.96
CA VAL A 171 -2.12 4.07 -6.82
C VAL A 171 -2.49 3.28 -5.57
N LEU A 172 -2.36 3.85 -4.38
CA LEU A 172 -2.46 3.07 -3.14
C LEU A 172 -3.87 2.54 -2.89
N LYS A 173 -4.91 3.36 -3.06
CA LYS A 173 -6.30 2.93 -2.88
C LYS A 173 -6.68 1.78 -3.85
N PRO A 174 -6.40 1.88 -5.17
CA PRO A 174 -6.61 0.75 -6.08
C PRO A 174 -5.79 -0.50 -5.74
N LEU A 175 -4.52 -0.33 -5.33
CA LEU A 175 -3.68 -1.45 -4.90
C LEU A 175 -4.26 -2.16 -3.68
N ALA A 176 -4.62 -1.42 -2.63
CA ALA A 176 -5.24 -1.96 -1.42
C ALA A 176 -6.53 -2.72 -1.75
N LYS A 177 -7.40 -2.16 -2.59
CA LYS A 177 -8.62 -2.83 -3.07
C LYS A 177 -8.30 -4.13 -3.83
N GLY A 178 -7.23 -4.13 -4.65
CA GLY A 178 -6.76 -5.31 -5.36
C GLY A 178 -6.23 -6.40 -4.41
N VAL A 179 -5.45 -6.02 -3.40
CA VAL A 179 -4.95 -6.93 -2.36
C VAL A 179 -6.10 -7.53 -1.56
N LEU A 180 -7.04 -6.72 -1.07
CA LEU A 180 -8.24 -7.20 -0.38
C LEU A 180 -9.05 -8.18 -1.25
N GLY A 181 -9.13 -7.93 -2.56
CA GLY A 181 -9.76 -8.84 -3.52
C GLY A 181 -9.02 -10.18 -3.67
N TYR A 182 -7.70 -10.19 -3.51
CA TYR A 182 -6.88 -11.41 -3.52
C TYR A 182 -7.04 -12.23 -2.25
N ILE A 183 -7.07 -11.58 -1.09
CA ILE A 183 -7.30 -12.25 0.19
C ILE A 183 -8.66 -12.98 0.16
N LYS A 184 -9.72 -12.28 -0.27
CA LYS A 184 -11.05 -12.87 -0.44
C LYS A 184 -11.12 -14.03 -1.43
N ALA A 185 -10.26 -14.03 -2.46
CA ALA A 185 -10.19 -15.10 -3.44
C ALA A 185 -9.24 -16.24 -3.02
N SER A 186 -8.64 -16.14 -1.83
CA SER A 186 -7.77 -17.16 -1.24
C SER A 186 -8.46 -17.95 -0.12
N THR A 187 -9.74 -17.66 0.13
CA THR A 187 -10.63 -18.39 1.03
C THR A 187 -11.27 -19.58 0.32
#